data_AF-A0A3D1KGR0-F1
#
_entry.id   AF-A0A3D1KGR0-F1
#
_cell.length_a   1.000
_cell.length_b   1.000
_cell.length_c   1.000
_cell.angle_alpha   90.00
_cell.angle_beta   90.00
_cell.angle_gamma   90.00
#
_symmetry.space_group_name_H-M   'P 1'
#
loop_
_entity.id
_entity.type
_entity.pdbx_description
1 polymer ?
#
loop_
_entity_poly.entity_id
_entity_poly.type
_entity_poly.pdbx_seq_one_letter_code
_entity_poly.pdbx_strand_id
1 'polypeptide(L)'
;MAQSNVSAPMNFHIVRGTIPPVLSVVPGSVQFIDEDGNGVIDANERCKIRFQVTNSGRGDGYACVAKISGVGATQGLILQNVSLPVIPKGTTQWIEIPIQANASTVTGDVTLSMYVDEPNGYGTDQIKSTIGTHRLKTPMVNVASYKIVGDQSGVLERRKPFHLQIIVQNMDQGLAENVGVEIKLPKNMNRIGGDMENITIPSLAANETRMFDYELITNQEAAENLDVQVALSEKKGYAKGEMVSLTLGQHVGSTIEMNVARKDAEVEIKRASLIADVDENIPITDIRNDKTFAVIIANENYQSVASVPFALNDGNIFYEYCTKTLGIPEKHIHLVQDATGNQLKAQVSWLETITEVYEDAHIIFYYAGHGIPDESSRTAYLLPVDGISTDISTGYKLDNLYASLGQMHTANVTIFMDACFSGSKREEGMLASARGVALKAKNGVPQGNMVVFSAAQGDETAYPDKEKQHG
;
A
#
# COMPACT_ATOMS: atom_id res chain seq x y z
N MET A 1 35.37 38.31 107.16
CA MET A 1 34.37 38.41 106.07
C MET A 1 34.98 37.80 104.81
N ALA A 2 34.41 36.71 104.32
CA ALA A 2 34.48 36.30 102.91
C ALA A 2 33.45 35.17 102.73
N GLN A 3 32.22 35.52 102.40
CA GLN A 3 31.21 34.56 101.93
C GLN A 3 31.61 34.14 100.51
N SER A 4 31.97 32.87 100.33
CA SER A 4 32.18 32.28 99.00
C SER A 4 30.82 31.99 98.37
N ASN A 5 30.35 32.89 97.51
CA ASN A 5 29.25 32.60 96.59
C ASN A 5 29.78 31.73 95.44
N VAL A 6 29.65 30.41 95.57
CA VAL A 6 29.78 29.50 94.42
C VAL A 6 28.46 28.76 94.29
N SER A 7 27.70 29.09 93.26
CA SER A 7 26.45 28.41 92.91
C SER A 7 26.71 26.95 92.53
N ALA A 8 25.84 26.04 92.94
CA ALA A 8 25.90 24.62 92.59
C ALA A 8 25.83 24.42 91.06
N PRO A 9 26.54 23.43 90.49
CA PRO A 9 26.50 23.15 89.06
C PRO A 9 25.09 22.72 88.63
N MET A 10 24.49 23.45 87.68
CA MET A 10 23.29 23.01 86.98
C MET A 10 23.67 22.00 85.90
N ASN A 11 23.14 20.78 86.01
CA ASN A 11 23.16 19.83 84.90
C ASN A 11 22.07 20.20 83.89
N PHE A 12 22.48 20.58 82.68
CA PHE A 12 21.56 20.74 81.55
C PHE A 12 21.42 19.41 80.81
N HIS A 13 20.23 18.82 80.84
CA HIS A 13 19.86 17.80 79.87
C HIS A 13 19.35 18.50 78.60
N ILE A 14 20.24 18.64 77.61
CA ILE A 14 19.85 19.10 76.27
C ILE A 14 19.22 17.91 75.54
N VAL A 15 17.90 17.78 75.64
CA VAL A 15 17.14 16.94 74.71
C VAL A 15 16.97 17.76 73.44
N ARG A 16 17.61 17.36 72.33
CA ARG A 16 17.26 17.91 71.01
C ARG A 16 15.82 17.47 70.71
N GLY A 17 14.86 18.34 70.98
CA GLY A 17 13.49 18.16 70.53
C GLY A 17 13.45 18.25 69.01
N THR A 18 13.43 17.12 68.32
CA THR A 18 13.10 17.07 66.89
C THR A 18 11.61 17.35 66.75
N ILE A 19 11.28 18.54 66.28
CA ILE A 19 9.90 18.90 65.94
C ILE A 19 9.63 18.30 64.56
N PRO A 20 8.71 17.33 64.41
CA PRO A 20 8.53 16.64 63.15
C PRO A 20 7.77 17.50 62.11
N PRO A 21 8.07 17.34 60.81
CA PRO A 21 7.19 17.82 59.74
C PRO A 21 5.95 16.94 59.64
N VAL A 22 4.94 17.41 58.90
CA VAL A 22 3.79 16.58 58.49
C VAL A 22 3.55 16.89 57.03
N LEU A 23 4.08 16.03 56.16
CA LEU A 23 4.06 16.22 54.72
C LEU A 23 2.84 15.50 54.12
N SER A 24 2.09 16.21 53.29
CA SER A 24 0.97 15.64 52.54
C SER A 24 0.98 16.16 51.10
N VAL A 25 0.64 15.30 50.14
CA VAL A 25 0.39 15.72 48.77
C VAL A 25 -0.95 16.46 48.70
N VAL A 26 -0.98 17.60 48.02
CA VAL A 26 -2.23 18.33 47.77
C VAL A 26 -3.08 17.53 46.77
N PRO A 27 -4.32 17.14 47.12
CA PRO A 27 -5.18 16.37 46.23
C PRO A 27 -5.40 17.06 44.87
N GLY A 28 -5.28 16.30 43.78
CA GLY A 28 -5.47 16.82 42.42
C GLY A 28 -4.33 17.70 41.88
N SER A 29 -3.22 17.85 42.61
CA SER A 29 -2.08 18.68 42.17
C SER A 29 -1.15 18.01 41.16
N VAL A 30 -1.36 16.73 40.84
CA VAL A 30 -0.47 15.97 39.94
C VAL A 30 -0.61 16.48 38.52
N GLN A 31 0.52 16.81 37.90
CA GLN A 31 0.61 17.31 36.54
C GLN A 31 1.75 16.61 35.80
N PHE A 32 1.43 16.04 34.65
CA PHE A 32 2.41 15.57 33.69
C PHE A 32 2.71 16.69 32.68
N ILE A 33 3.97 16.86 32.33
CA ILE A 33 4.45 17.86 31.38
C ILE A 33 5.47 17.19 30.46
N ASP A 34 5.16 17.20 29.18
CA ASP A 34 5.89 16.66 28.05
C ASP A 34 6.40 17.79 27.13
N GLU A 35 7.30 17.46 26.20
CA GLU A 35 7.90 18.45 25.29
C GLU A 35 6.95 18.88 24.16
N ASP A 36 6.09 17.99 23.68
CA ASP A 36 5.19 18.23 22.55
C ASP A 36 3.73 18.47 22.95
N GLY A 37 3.35 18.21 24.20
CA GLY A 37 2.03 18.50 24.76
C GLY A 37 0.94 17.50 24.38
N ASN A 38 1.32 16.30 23.91
CA ASN A 38 0.42 15.22 23.53
C ASN A 38 -0.07 14.37 24.73
N GLY A 39 0.51 14.55 25.92
CA GLY A 39 0.09 13.91 27.16
C GLY A 39 0.53 12.45 27.32
N VAL A 40 1.48 11.98 26.51
CA VAL A 40 2.13 10.66 26.63
C VAL A 40 3.64 10.81 26.77
N ILE A 41 4.34 9.71 27.05
CA ILE A 41 5.81 9.67 27.05
C ILE A 41 6.28 9.03 25.76
N ASP A 42 6.79 9.83 24.81
CA ASP A 42 7.36 9.33 23.57
C ASP A 42 8.81 8.88 23.72
N ALA A 43 9.24 7.92 22.89
CA ALA A 43 10.62 7.49 22.88
C ALA A 43 11.58 8.64 22.50
N ASN A 44 12.70 8.75 23.22
CA ASN A 44 13.68 9.84 23.11
C ASN A 44 13.20 11.21 23.61
N GLU A 45 12.08 11.26 24.31
CA GLU A 45 11.53 12.48 24.88
C GLU A 45 11.99 12.71 26.34
N ARG A 46 11.89 13.96 26.81
CA ARG A 46 12.15 14.33 28.21
C ARG A 46 10.92 14.97 28.82
N CYS A 47 10.25 14.20 29.66
CA CYS A 47 9.06 14.66 30.36
C CYS A 47 9.40 14.99 31.83
N LYS A 48 8.44 15.56 32.53
CA LYS A 48 8.48 15.74 33.98
C LYS A 48 7.10 15.54 34.58
N ILE A 49 7.06 14.98 35.77
CA ILE A 49 5.86 14.92 36.59
C ILE A 49 6.05 15.81 37.81
N ARG A 50 5.04 16.61 38.14
CA ARG A 50 5.07 17.49 39.29
C ARG A 50 3.82 17.41 40.13
N PHE A 51 3.96 17.62 41.42
CA PHE A 51 2.86 17.65 42.39
C PHE A 51 3.20 18.60 43.54
N GLN A 52 2.18 19.06 44.25
CA GLN A 52 2.37 19.96 45.39
C GLN A 52 2.45 19.16 46.69
N VAL A 53 3.41 19.53 47.53
CA VAL A 53 3.56 19.00 48.90
C VAL A 53 3.40 20.15 49.89
N THR A 54 2.51 19.96 50.86
CA THR A 54 2.28 20.88 51.95
C THR A 54 2.87 20.32 53.24
N ASN A 55 3.58 21.17 53.99
CA ASN A 55 4.04 20.86 55.33
C ASN A 55 3.12 21.51 56.38
N SER A 56 2.24 20.71 56.99
CA SER A 56 1.34 21.15 58.07
C SER A 56 1.91 20.92 59.47
N GLY A 57 3.12 20.37 59.55
CA GLY A 57 3.82 20.06 60.79
C GLY A 57 4.37 21.30 61.48
N ARG A 58 4.92 21.08 62.67
CA ARG A 58 5.54 22.16 63.47
C ARG A 58 7.02 22.36 63.14
N GLY A 59 7.65 21.40 62.44
CA GLY A 59 9.05 21.44 62.01
C GLY A 59 9.20 21.39 60.49
N ASP A 60 10.42 21.66 60.03
CA ASP A 60 10.78 21.67 58.60
C ASP A 60 11.11 20.25 58.09
N GLY A 61 10.80 19.96 56.84
CA GLY A 61 11.20 18.72 56.17
C GLY A 61 12.63 18.81 55.66
N TYR A 62 13.58 18.17 56.34
CA TYR A 62 15.00 18.16 55.96
C TYR A 62 15.37 16.90 55.20
N ALA A 63 16.30 17.04 54.24
CA ALA A 63 16.87 15.93 53.48
C ALA A 63 15.81 15.01 52.83
N CYS A 64 14.68 15.60 52.44
CA CYS A 64 13.61 14.87 51.77
C CYS A 64 14.06 14.42 50.37
N VAL A 65 13.59 13.25 49.94
CA VAL A 65 13.83 12.72 48.60
C VAL A 65 12.50 12.38 47.95
N ALA A 66 12.22 12.98 46.79
CA ALA A 66 11.11 12.55 45.95
C ALA A 66 11.48 11.23 45.28
N LYS A 67 10.75 10.17 45.61
CA LYS A 67 10.93 8.84 45.05
C LYS A 67 9.93 8.58 43.96
N ILE A 68 10.37 7.91 42.91
CA ILE A 68 9.55 7.51 41.77
C ILE A 68 9.85 6.05 41.39
N SER A 69 8.81 5.32 41.06
CA SER A 69 8.89 3.96 40.52
C SER A 69 7.78 3.75 39.50
N GLY A 70 7.98 2.85 38.55
CA GLY A 70 6.99 2.54 37.51
C GLY A 70 6.67 1.06 37.49
N VAL A 71 5.43 0.72 37.10
CA VAL A 71 4.99 -0.64 36.78
C VAL A 71 4.22 -0.59 35.46
N GLY A 72 4.38 -1.62 34.61
CA GLY A 72 3.78 -1.67 33.28
C GLY A 72 4.84 -1.44 32.19
N ALA A 73 4.57 -0.53 31.26
CA ALA A 73 5.45 -0.18 30.13
C ALA A 73 6.71 0.62 30.56
N THR A 74 7.56 0.05 31.42
CA THR A 74 8.75 0.74 31.97
C THR A 74 10.01 0.58 31.15
N GLN A 75 10.02 -0.31 30.15
CA GLN A 75 11.19 -0.52 29.30
C GLN A 75 11.49 0.78 28.55
N GLY A 76 12.76 1.19 28.55
CA GLY A 76 13.21 2.44 27.92
C GLY A 76 13.01 3.71 28.76
N LEU A 77 12.32 3.63 29.90
CA LEU A 77 12.15 4.75 30.82
C LEU A 77 13.28 4.81 31.86
N ILE A 78 13.77 6.03 32.10
CA ILE A 78 14.76 6.35 33.12
C ILE A 78 14.05 7.21 34.18
N LEU A 79 13.75 6.58 35.32
CA LEU A 79 13.11 7.21 36.47
C LEU A 79 14.16 7.45 37.55
N GLN A 80 14.39 8.71 37.93
CA GLN A 80 15.41 9.07 38.91
C GLN A 80 14.78 9.77 40.12
N ASN A 81 15.20 9.34 41.31
CA ASN A 81 14.83 10.02 42.56
C ASN A 81 15.48 11.40 42.62
N VAL A 82 14.79 12.37 43.22
CA VAL A 82 15.23 13.76 43.29
C VAL A 82 15.40 14.19 44.73
N SER A 83 16.61 14.61 45.12
CA SER A 83 16.85 15.25 46.41
C SER A 83 16.19 16.62 46.44
N LEU A 84 15.41 16.88 47.48
CA LEU A 84 14.61 18.09 47.61
C LEU A 84 15.31 19.14 48.48
N PRO A 85 15.07 20.44 48.21
CA PRO A 85 15.37 21.47 49.19
C PRO A 85 14.52 21.26 50.45
N VAL A 86 14.90 21.94 51.53
CA VAL A 86 14.13 21.95 52.78
C VAL A 86 12.69 22.36 52.49
N ILE A 87 11.72 21.67 53.09
CA ILE A 87 10.29 21.99 53.01
C ILE A 87 9.87 22.73 54.28
N PRO A 88 9.84 24.08 54.29
CA PRO A 88 9.59 24.83 55.52
C PRO A 88 8.19 24.57 56.07
N LYS A 89 8.06 24.59 57.40
CA LYS A 89 6.76 24.49 58.07
C LYS A 89 5.76 25.53 57.53
N GLY A 90 4.51 25.11 57.35
CA GLY A 90 3.41 25.96 56.89
C GLY A 90 3.45 26.34 55.41
N THR A 91 4.38 25.80 54.62
CA THR A 91 4.50 26.09 53.19
C THR A 91 3.95 24.97 52.31
N THR A 92 3.60 25.34 51.08
CA THR A 92 3.31 24.42 49.98
C THR A 92 4.31 24.67 48.88
N GLN A 93 4.95 23.61 48.37
CA GLN A 93 5.93 23.71 47.30
C GLN A 93 5.66 22.69 46.19
N TRP A 94 6.04 23.06 44.96
CA TRP A 94 6.05 22.13 43.84
C TRP A 94 7.28 21.24 43.91
N ILE A 95 7.04 19.95 43.77
CA ILE A 95 8.07 18.92 43.60
C ILE A 95 8.03 18.51 42.13
N GLU A 96 9.18 18.51 41.47
CA GLU A 96 9.30 18.09 40.06
C GLU A 96 10.25 16.89 39.98
N ILE A 97 9.81 15.84 39.29
CA ILE A 97 10.59 14.63 39.02
C ILE A 97 10.77 14.50 37.50
N PRO A 98 12.00 14.53 36.97
CA PRO A 98 12.25 14.33 35.55
C PRO A 98 12.07 12.86 35.15
N ILE A 99 11.53 12.64 33.97
CA ILE A 99 11.35 11.33 33.33
C ILE A 99 12.05 11.42 31.98
N GLN A 100 12.98 10.51 31.70
CA GLN A 100 13.61 10.43 30.38
C GLN A 100 13.22 9.12 29.71
N ALA A 101 12.84 9.19 28.44
CA ALA A 101 12.57 8.03 27.62
C ALA A 101 13.68 7.87 26.58
N ASN A 102 14.06 6.64 26.25
CA ASN A 102 15.04 6.34 25.21
C ASN A 102 14.41 5.56 24.05
N ALA A 103 15.20 5.24 23.02
CA ALA A 103 14.74 4.56 21.82
C ALA A 103 14.14 3.16 22.06
N SER A 104 14.41 2.53 23.22
CA SER A 104 13.83 1.24 23.61
C SER A 104 12.47 1.35 24.31
N THR A 105 11.88 2.55 24.36
CA THR A 105 10.55 2.76 24.95
C THR A 105 9.51 1.94 24.20
N VAL A 106 8.68 1.22 24.95
CA VAL A 106 7.61 0.37 24.41
C VAL A 106 6.28 1.11 24.45
N THR A 107 5.36 0.77 23.55
CA THR A 107 3.99 1.31 23.59
C THR A 107 3.17 0.61 24.67
N GLY A 108 2.48 1.36 25.52
CA GLY A 108 1.59 0.82 26.55
C GLY A 108 1.28 1.84 27.64
N ASP A 109 0.79 1.38 28.79
CA ASP A 109 0.56 2.24 29.95
C ASP A 109 1.62 1.99 31.03
N VAL A 110 2.16 3.06 31.60
CA VAL A 110 2.99 3.02 32.81
C VAL A 110 2.25 3.64 33.98
N THR A 111 2.15 2.90 35.08
CA THR A 111 1.65 3.44 36.36
C THR A 111 2.84 3.90 37.20
N LEU A 112 3.01 5.21 37.29
CA LEU A 112 4.01 5.85 38.14
C LEU A 112 3.52 5.94 39.57
N SER A 113 4.38 5.52 40.50
CA SER A 113 4.19 5.58 41.93
C SER A 113 5.19 6.55 42.53
N MET A 114 4.70 7.62 43.15
CA MET A 114 5.52 8.72 43.67
C MET A 114 5.20 8.99 45.13
N TYR A 115 6.22 9.38 45.90
CA TYR A 115 6.06 9.87 47.26
C TYR A 115 7.29 10.67 47.68
N VAL A 116 7.17 11.46 48.75
CA VAL A 116 8.32 12.11 49.38
C VAL A 116 8.73 11.30 50.59
N ASP A 117 9.98 10.84 50.57
CA ASP A 117 10.63 10.16 51.68
C ASP A 117 11.31 11.19 52.58
N GLU A 118 10.99 11.17 53.87
CA GLU A 118 11.68 11.97 54.90
C GLU A 118 12.42 11.01 55.83
N PRO A 119 13.70 11.27 56.18
CA PRO A 119 14.55 10.30 56.87
C PRO A 119 14.04 9.77 58.22
N ASN A 120 13.19 10.51 58.92
CA ASN A 120 12.60 10.11 60.20
C ASN A 120 11.20 9.48 60.05
N GLY A 121 10.76 9.23 58.81
CA GLY A 121 9.50 8.56 58.51
C GLY A 121 8.29 9.48 58.41
N TYR A 122 8.47 10.80 58.38
CA TYR A 122 7.38 11.79 58.24
C TYR A 122 7.15 12.21 56.78
N GLY A 123 7.34 11.26 55.86
CA GLY A 123 7.12 11.43 54.43
C GLY A 123 5.64 11.49 54.05
N THR A 124 5.36 11.53 52.76
CA THR A 124 3.97 11.51 52.25
C THR A 124 3.51 10.09 51.97
N ASP A 125 2.19 9.90 51.93
CA ASP A 125 1.59 8.72 51.31
C ASP A 125 1.97 8.62 49.82
N GLN A 126 1.91 7.39 49.30
CA GLN A 126 2.16 7.11 47.90
C GLN A 126 0.97 7.54 47.03
N ILE A 127 1.28 8.32 46.00
CA ILE A 127 0.35 8.70 44.94
C ILE A 127 0.67 7.94 43.66
N LYS A 128 -0.35 7.72 42.83
CA LYS A 128 -0.22 7.01 41.56
C LYS A 128 -0.75 7.85 40.40
N SER A 129 -0.08 7.77 39.25
CA SER A 129 -0.53 8.36 37.99
C SER A 129 -0.25 7.38 36.85
N THR A 130 -1.25 7.13 36.01
CA THR A 130 -1.09 6.30 34.81
C THR A 130 -0.90 7.21 33.60
N ILE A 131 0.15 6.96 32.83
CA ILE A 131 0.50 7.74 31.64
C ILE A 131 0.78 6.74 30.50
N GLY A 132 0.32 7.06 29.29
CA GLY A 132 0.64 6.28 28.11
C GLY A 132 2.10 6.48 27.68
N THR A 133 2.70 5.46 27.10
CA THR A 133 4.04 5.51 26.49
C THR A 133 3.93 5.14 25.04
N HIS A 134 4.73 5.76 24.18
CA HIS A 134 4.78 5.47 22.75
C HIS A 134 6.20 5.11 22.33
N ARG A 135 6.33 4.01 21.59
CA ARG A 135 7.60 3.63 20.97
C ARG A 135 8.05 4.63 19.91
N LEU A 136 9.34 4.62 19.61
CA LEU A 136 9.91 5.45 18.56
C LEU A 136 9.23 5.14 17.22
N LYS A 137 8.57 6.13 16.62
CA LYS A 137 8.07 6.04 15.24
C LYS A 137 9.26 6.20 14.29
N THR A 138 9.71 5.10 13.70
CA THR A 138 10.78 5.08 12.70
C THR A 138 10.19 5.19 11.30
N PRO A 139 10.84 5.88 10.35
CA PRO A 139 10.50 5.76 8.93
C PRO A 139 11.01 4.43 8.38
N MET A 140 10.56 4.06 7.18
CA MET A 140 11.21 3.03 6.35
C MET A 140 10.96 3.36 4.89
N VAL A 141 11.98 3.91 4.22
CA VAL A 141 11.86 4.32 2.82
C VAL A 141 12.20 3.16 1.89
N ASN A 142 11.23 2.75 1.08
CA ASN A 142 11.39 1.67 0.12
C ASN A 142 11.00 2.13 -1.28
N VAL A 143 11.47 1.39 -2.29
CA VAL A 143 10.82 1.37 -3.60
C VAL A 143 9.48 0.63 -3.41
N ALA A 144 8.38 1.34 -3.60
CA ALA A 144 7.05 0.79 -3.47
C ALA A 144 6.65 0.00 -4.72
N SER A 145 6.91 0.56 -5.89
CA SER A 145 6.63 -0.09 -7.16
C SER A 145 7.50 0.52 -8.23
N TYR A 146 7.73 -0.23 -9.29
CA TYR A 146 8.29 0.31 -10.53
C TYR A 146 7.47 -0.21 -11.72
N LYS A 147 7.52 0.52 -12.83
CA LYS A 147 6.91 0.13 -14.10
C LYS A 147 7.83 0.52 -15.24
N ILE A 148 7.89 -0.34 -16.25
CA ILE A 148 8.62 -0.09 -17.48
C ILE A 148 7.59 0.20 -18.55
N VAL A 149 7.77 1.31 -19.26
CA VAL A 149 6.86 1.79 -20.29
C VAL A 149 7.65 1.94 -21.58
N GLY A 150 7.26 1.17 -22.60
CA GLY A 150 7.89 1.21 -23.93
C GLY A 150 7.31 2.30 -24.81
N ASP A 151 7.86 2.40 -26.03
CA ASP A 151 7.24 3.19 -27.10
C ASP A 151 5.96 2.50 -27.63
N GLN A 152 5.38 3.04 -28.71
CA GLN A 152 4.14 2.56 -29.34
C GLN A 152 4.11 1.06 -29.68
N SER A 153 5.26 0.38 -29.70
CA SER A 153 5.32 -1.07 -29.95
C SER A 153 4.97 -1.95 -28.74
N GLY A 154 4.94 -1.39 -27.51
CA GLY A 154 4.62 -2.14 -26.30
C GLY A 154 5.61 -3.25 -25.96
N VAL A 155 6.81 -3.25 -26.56
CA VAL A 155 7.88 -4.24 -26.33
C VAL A 155 9.18 -3.51 -26.02
N LEU A 156 9.94 -4.00 -25.04
CA LEU A 156 11.24 -3.44 -24.68
C LEU A 156 12.33 -3.87 -25.69
N GLU A 157 12.85 -2.95 -26.49
CA GLU A 157 13.83 -3.26 -27.54
C GLU A 157 15.13 -2.46 -27.43
N ARG A 158 16.20 -2.99 -28.04
CA ARG A 158 17.50 -2.30 -28.13
C ARG A 158 17.39 -1.05 -29.01
N ARG A 159 18.14 0.00 -28.63
CA ARG A 159 18.22 1.30 -29.34
C ARG A 159 16.90 2.06 -29.43
N LYS A 160 15.90 1.67 -28.66
CA LYS A 160 14.66 2.41 -28.49
C LYS A 160 14.59 2.99 -27.08
N PRO A 161 14.21 4.27 -26.93
CA PRO A 161 13.87 4.87 -25.65
C PRO A 161 12.75 4.11 -24.95
N PHE A 162 12.82 4.04 -23.63
CA PHE A 162 11.74 3.57 -22.76
C PHE A 162 11.80 4.34 -21.44
N HIS A 163 10.68 4.35 -20.71
CA HIS A 163 10.55 4.99 -19.42
C HIS A 163 10.61 3.95 -18.30
N LEU A 164 11.39 4.24 -17.26
CA LEU A 164 11.37 3.53 -15.99
C LEU A 164 10.76 4.46 -14.94
N GLN A 165 9.51 4.18 -14.59
CA GLN A 165 8.77 4.89 -13.56
C GLN A 165 8.95 4.16 -12.21
N ILE A 166 9.35 4.87 -11.17
CA ILE A 166 9.61 4.33 -9.83
C ILE A 166 8.84 5.13 -8.79
N ILE A 167 8.09 4.47 -7.92
CA ILE A 167 7.53 5.07 -6.71
C ILE A 167 8.44 4.77 -5.54
N VAL A 168 8.92 5.81 -4.87
CA VAL A 168 9.56 5.73 -3.56
C VAL A 168 8.54 6.12 -2.50
N GLN A 169 8.42 5.34 -1.43
CA GLN A 169 7.43 5.53 -0.37
C GLN A 169 8.03 5.34 1.01
N ASN A 170 7.58 6.14 1.97
CA ASN A 170 7.81 5.85 3.38
C ASN A 170 6.73 4.88 3.89
N MET A 171 7.11 3.64 4.13
CA MET A 171 6.23 2.53 4.53
C MET A 171 6.13 2.35 6.04
N ASP A 172 6.53 3.33 6.83
CA ASP A 172 6.44 3.26 8.29
C ASP A 172 6.02 4.63 8.88
N GLN A 173 5.79 4.67 10.18
CA GLN A 173 5.08 5.78 10.83
C GLN A 173 5.95 7.00 11.17
N GLY A 174 7.28 6.89 11.10
CA GLY A 174 8.19 8.01 11.35
C GLY A 174 8.36 8.92 10.14
N LEU A 175 8.77 10.16 10.35
CA LEU A 175 9.17 11.08 9.28
C LEU A 175 10.55 10.69 8.74
N ALA A 176 10.65 10.41 7.44
CA ALA A 176 11.95 10.21 6.78
C ALA A 176 12.55 11.57 6.43
N GLU A 177 13.83 11.77 6.73
CA GLU A 177 14.54 13.03 6.46
C GLU A 177 15.71 12.79 5.51
N ASN A 178 15.97 13.78 4.64
CA ASN A 178 17.10 13.78 3.72
C ASN A 178 17.23 12.48 2.92
N VAL A 179 16.14 12.12 2.24
CA VAL A 179 16.05 10.86 1.51
C VAL A 179 16.79 11.01 0.18
N GLY A 180 17.88 10.27 0.01
CA GLY A 180 18.63 10.22 -1.25
C GLY A 180 18.12 9.08 -2.13
N VAL A 181 17.84 9.40 -3.39
CA VAL A 181 17.45 8.45 -4.43
C VAL A 181 18.51 8.48 -5.52
N GLU A 182 19.20 7.36 -5.71
CA GLU A 182 20.24 7.18 -6.73
C GLU A 182 19.88 6.00 -7.64
N ILE A 183 19.88 6.20 -8.96
CA ILE A 183 19.75 5.12 -9.95
C ILE A 183 21.13 4.77 -10.52
N LYS A 184 21.52 3.50 -10.44
CA LYS A 184 22.77 2.99 -11.02
C LYS A 184 22.43 2.13 -12.22
N LEU A 185 22.77 2.64 -13.40
CA LEU A 185 22.52 1.99 -14.67
C LEU A 185 23.61 0.95 -14.98
N PRO A 186 23.25 -0.22 -15.53
CA PRO A 186 24.22 -1.21 -15.98
C PRO A 186 24.99 -0.71 -17.20
N LYS A 187 26.09 -1.41 -17.54
CA LYS A 187 26.80 -1.16 -18.79
C LYS A 187 25.83 -1.29 -19.97
N ASN A 188 26.07 -0.52 -21.04
CA ASN A 188 25.26 -0.52 -22.26
C ASN A 188 23.84 0.06 -22.13
N MET A 189 23.55 0.74 -21.01
CA MET A 189 22.33 1.51 -20.77
C MET A 189 22.70 2.94 -20.36
N ASN A 190 21.99 3.92 -20.90
CA ASN A 190 22.19 5.33 -20.55
C ASN A 190 20.85 6.02 -20.33
N ARG A 191 20.86 7.01 -19.45
CA ARG A 191 19.76 7.98 -19.32
C ARG A 191 19.85 9.02 -20.44
N ILE A 192 18.73 9.32 -21.06
CA ILE A 192 18.60 10.35 -22.10
C ILE A 192 17.63 11.48 -21.71
N GLY A 193 16.79 11.28 -20.70
CA GLY A 193 15.81 12.27 -20.24
C GLY A 193 15.21 11.92 -18.87
N GLY A 194 14.13 12.61 -18.49
CA GLY A 194 13.43 12.40 -17.21
C GLY A 194 14.14 12.98 -15.98
N ASP A 195 13.97 12.34 -14.82
CA ASP A 195 14.56 12.71 -13.53
C ASP A 195 16.07 12.49 -13.47
N MET A 196 16.78 13.29 -12.68
CA MET A 196 18.24 13.15 -12.51
C MET A 196 18.62 11.86 -11.77
N GLU A 197 19.80 11.31 -12.08
CA GLU A 197 20.26 10.06 -11.49
C GLU A 197 20.43 10.11 -9.97
N ASN A 198 20.67 11.30 -9.42
CA ASN A 198 20.85 11.55 -7.99
C ASN A 198 19.92 12.67 -7.54
N ILE A 199 18.96 12.35 -6.67
CA ILE A 199 17.98 13.30 -6.14
C ILE A 199 17.93 13.20 -4.62
N THR A 200 17.69 14.34 -3.96
CA THR A 200 17.48 14.39 -2.53
C THR A 200 16.11 14.97 -2.23
N ILE A 201 15.28 14.21 -1.50
CA ILE A 201 14.00 14.67 -0.98
C ILE A 201 14.22 15.18 0.45
N PRO A 202 13.85 16.43 0.78
CA PRO A 202 14.08 16.99 2.12
C PRO A 202 13.41 16.16 3.23
N SER A 203 12.17 15.74 3.00
CA SER A 203 11.44 14.86 3.91
C SER A 203 10.34 14.09 3.18
N LEU A 204 9.97 12.93 3.74
CA LEU A 204 8.89 12.09 3.27
C LEU A 204 8.06 11.62 4.48
N ALA A 205 6.85 12.14 4.62
CA ALA A 205 5.94 11.82 5.73
C ALA A 205 5.48 10.35 5.67
N ALA A 206 4.88 9.86 6.76
CA ALA A 206 4.34 8.50 6.80
C ALA A 206 3.36 8.25 5.64
N ASN A 207 3.53 7.14 4.93
CA ASN A 207 2.80 6.76 3.71
C ASN A 207 2.94 7.72 2.51
N GLU A 208 3.70 8.81 2.63
CA GLU A 208 3.92 9.73 1.52
C GLU A 208 4.77 9.08 0.42
N THR A 209 4.40 9.35 -0.83
CA THR A 209 5.06 8.82 -2.02
C THR A 209 5.72 9.93 -2.85
N ARG A 210 6.75 9.56 -3.61
CA ARG A 210 7.32 10.35 -4.70
C ARG A 210 7.54 9.44 -5.89
N MET A 211 7.08 9.89 -7.07
CA MET A 211 7.32 9.21 -8.33
C MET A 211 8.53 9.83 -9.02
N PHE A 212 9.35 8.98 -9.62
CA PHE A 212 10.46 9.34 -10.47
C PHE A 212 10.27 8.67 -11.83
N ASP A 213 10.57 9.39 -12.90
CA ASP A 213 10.47 8.88 -14.28
C ASP A 213 11.81 9.06 -14.99
N TYR A 214 12.45 7.96 -15.36
CA TYR A 214 13.73 7.95 -16.05
C TYR A 214 13.56 7.51 -17.50
N GLU A 215 13.89 8.39 -18.45
CA GLU A 215 13.93 8.02 -19.86
C GLU A 215 15.30 7.41 -20.17
N LEU A 216 15.30 6.11 -20.49
CA LEU A 216 16.48 5.26 -20.65
C LEU A 216 16.56 4.73 -22.08
N ILE A 217 17.78 4.42 -22.51
CA ILE A 217 18.05 3.76 -23.80
C ILE A 217 19.16 2.72 -23.64
N THR A 218 19.01 1.59 -24.33
CA THR A 218 20.04 0.55 -24.43
C THR A 218 20.73 0.59 -25.79
N ASN A 219 22.02 0.23 -25.84
CA ASN A 219 22.75 0.12 -27.10
C ASN A 219 22.62 -1.29 -27.74
N GLN A 220 23.27 -1.51 -28.88
CA GLN A 220 23.24 -2.79 -29.61
C GLN A 220 23.87 -3.96 -28.83
N GLU A 221 24.80 -3.69 -27.94
CA GLU A 221 25.56 -4.68 -27.16
C GLU A 221 24.94 -4.96 -25.78
N ALA A 222 23.75 -4.41 -25.51
CA ALA A 222 23.04 -4.66 -24.26
C ALA A 222 22.67 -6.15 -24.14
N ALA A 223 22.95 -6.71 -22.96
CA ALA A 223 22.51 -8.06 -22.60
C ALA A 223 20.98 -8.16 -22.63
N GLU A 224 20.46 -9.38 -22.77
CA GLU A 224 19.01 -9.62 -22.72
C GLU A 224 18.42 -9.28 -21.36
N ASN A 225 19.13 -9.60 -20.28
CA ASN A 225 18.75 -9.24 -18.92
C ASN A 225 19.63 -8.10 -18.41
N LEU A 226 19.00 -7.06 -17.90
CA LEU A 226 19.64 -5.83 -17.43
C LEU A 226 19.12 -5.49 -16.03
N ASP A 227 20.03 -5.28 -15.09
CA ASP A 227 19.66 -4.91 -13.72
C ASP A 227 19.98 -3.44 -13.46
N VAL A 228 18.96 -2.67 -13.10
CA VAL A 228 19.07 -1.29 -12.66
C VAL A 228 18.96 -1.26 -11.14
N GLN A 229 19.98 -0.72 -10.46
CA GLN A 229 19.95 -0.62 -9.00
C GLN A 229 19.41 0.74 -8.57
N VAL A 230 18.31 0.72 -7.81
CA VAL A 230 17.77 1.90 -7.13
C VAL A 230 18.32 1.92 -5.71
N ALA A 231 19.34 2.74 -5.47
CA ALA A 231 19.92 2.95 -4.16
C ALA A 231 19.14 4.04 -3.41
N LEU A 232 18.65 3.69 -2.22
CA LEU A 232 17.95 4.61 -1.32
C LEU A 232 18.80 4.86 -0.06
N SER A 233 18.71 6.08 0.46
CA SER A 233 19.35 6.48 1.71
C SER A 233 18.40 7.38 2.52
N GLU A 234 18.52 7.34 3.84
CA GLU A 234 17.79 8.20 4.77
C GLU A 234 18.76 8.61 5.88
N LYS A 235 18.58 9.79 6.47
CA LYS A 235 19.49 10.40 7.48
C LYS A 235 19.91 9.46 8.60
N LYS A 236 19.03 8.59 9.09
CA LYS A 236 19.26 7.64 10.18
C LYS A 236 19.42 6.20 9.68
N GLY A 237 19.45 5.98 8.37
CA GLY A 237 19.68 4.68 7.73
C GLY A 237 18.42 3.85 7.48
N TYR A 238 17.22 4.43 7.64
CA TYR A 238 15.96 3.72 7.41
C TYR A 238 15.52 3.77 5.94
N ALA A 239 16.35 3.20 5.06
CA ALA A 239 16.04 3.08 3.65
C ALA A 239 16.50 1.73 3.10
N LYS A 240 15.71 1.17 2.19
CA LYS A 240 16.02 -0.08 1.50
C LYS A 240 15.83 0.11 0.00
N GLY A 241 16.94 0.13 -0.73
CA GLY A 241 16.94 0.13 -2.19
C GLY A 241 16.41 -1.18 -2.79
N GLU A 242 16.19 -1.18 -4.10
CA GLU A 242 15.67 -2.31 -4.86
C GLU A 242 16.45 -2.50 -6.16
N MET A 243 16.45 -3.73 -6.67
CA MET A 243 17.03 -4.08 -7.95
C MET A 243 15.90 -4.31 -8.94
N VAL A 244 15.88 -3.51 -10.00
CA VAL A 244 14.90 -3.59 -11.08
C VAL A 244 15.52 -4.41 -12.21
N SER A 245 15.01 -5.63 -12.40
CA SER A 245 15.43 -6.49 -13.51
C SER A 245 14.55 -6.24 -14.74
N LEU A 246 15.19 -6.01 -15.88
CA LEU A 246 14.56 -5.80 -17.19
C LEU A 246 14.96 -6.93 -18.15
N THR A 247 14.01 -7.45 -18.92
CA THR A 247 14.30 -8.41 -19.99
C THR A 247 13.92 -7.81 -21.35
N LEU A 248 14.89 -7.73 -22.26
CA LEU A 248 14.64 -7.30 -23.65
C LEU A 248 13.70 -8.28 -24.35
N GLY A 249 12.74 -7.75 -25.11
CA GLY A 249 11.68 -8.52 -25.76
C GLY A 249 10.43 -8.75 -24.89
N GLN A 250 10.44 -8.33 -23.62
CA GLN A 250 9.23 -8.38 -22.78
C GLN A 250 8.20 -7.35 -23.23
N HIS A 251 6.92 -7.70 -23.09
CA HIS A 251 5.83 -6.74 -23.23
C HIS A 251 5.86 -5.74 -22.05
N VAL A 252 5.63 -4.47 -22.35
CA VAL A 252 5.69 -3.37 -21.39
C VAL A 252 4.41 -2.55 -21.46
N GLY A 253 3.99 -2.02 -20.31
CA GLY A 253 2.72 -1.29 -20.20
C GLY A 253 2.80 0.12 -20.82
N SER A 254 1.66 0.82 -20.88
CA SER A 254 1.57 2.21 -21.33
C SER A 254 1.77 3.21 -20.17
N THR A 255 2.04 4.48 -20.49
CA THR A 255 2.31 5.56 -19.52
C THR A 255 1.16 5.72 -18.53
N ILE A 256 1.47 5.83 -17.23
CA ILE A 256 0.52 6.25 -16.20
C ILE A 256 0.83 7.70 -15.81
N GLU A 257 -0.17 8.59 -15.88
CA GLU A 257 -0.16 9.87 -15.18
C GLU A 257 -0.81 9.67 -13.80
N MET A 258 -0.04 9.77 -12.71
CA MET A 258 -0.62 9.76 -11.35
C MET A 258 -0.79 11.18 -10.81
N ASN A 259 -2.01 11.50 -10.37
CA ASN A 259 -2.28 12.65 -9.50
C ASN A 259 -2.09 12.25 -8.04
N VAL A 260 -0.94 12.56 -7.45
CA VAL A 260 -0.68 12.30 -6.03
C VAL A 260 -1.33 13.40 -5.18
N ALA A 261 -2.51 13.13 -4.62
CA ALA A 261 -3.16 13.99 -3.64
C ALA A 261 -2.60 13.76 -2.23
N ARG A 262 -2.16 14.82 -1.56
CA ARG A 262 -1.82 14.81 -0.12
C ARG A 262 -3.12 14.76 0.71
N LYS A 263 -3.20 13.79 1.63
CA LYS A 263 -4.14 13.83 2.75
C LYS A 263 -3.40 13.56 4.05
N ASP A 264 -3.47 14.51 4.96
CA ASP A 264 -3.02 14.41 6.34
C ASP A 264 -4.16 13.81 7.20
N ALA A 265 -3.98 12.58 7.64
CA ALA A 265 -4.58 11.93 8.83
C ALA A 265 -4.01 10.51 8.90
N GLU A 266 -3.80 9.95 10.11
CA GLU A 266 -3.19 8.63 10.37
C GLU A 266 -3.37 7.64 9.22
N VAL A 267 -2.30 7.47 8.45
CA VAL A 267 -2.40 6.90 7.12
C VAL A 267 -2.23 5.39 7.24
N GLU A 268 -3.29 4.67 6.86
CA GLU A 268 -3.22 3.24 6.58
C GLU A 268 -2.08 3.01 5.57
N ILE A 269 -1.02 2.30 5.97
CA ILE A 269 0.14 2.09 5.11
C ILE A 269 -0.26 1.10 4.01
N LYS A 270 -0.56 1.62 2.82
CA LYS A 270 -0.78 0.83 1.62
C LYS A 270 0.38 1.03 0.69
N ARG A 271 1.04 -0.07 0.33
CA ARG A 271 2.11 -0.07 -0.68
C ARG A 271 1.53 0.49 -1.97
N ALA A 272 2.07 1.61 -2.44
CA ALA A 272 1.67 2.17 -3.73
C ALA A 272 2.15 1.24 -4.85
N SER A 273 1.25 0.91 -5.79
CA SER A 273 1.56 0.12 -6.97
C SER A 273 1.26 0.89 -8.26
N LEU A 274 2.16 0.76 -9.25
CA LEU A 274 1.98 1.20 -10.63
C LEU A 274 1.38 0.10 -11.52
N ILE A 275 1.13 -1.08 -10.96
CA ILE A 275 0.68 -2.27 -11.65
C ILE A 275 -0.70 -2.63 -11.10
N ALA A 276 -1.57 -3.21 -11.93
CA ALA A 276 -2.83 -3.71 -11.43
C ALA A 276 -2.60 -4.86 -10.45
N ASP A 277 -3.46 -4.97 -9.44
CA ASP A 277 -3.39 -6.05 -8.45
C ASP A 277 -3.57 -7.44 -9.07
N VAL A 278 -4.27 -7.51 -10.20
CA VAL A 278 -4.44 -8.74 -10.98
C VAL A 278 -3.21 -9.13 -11.81
N ASP A 279 -2.29 -8.21 -12.06
CA ASP A 279 -1.06 -8.46 -12.84
C ASP A 279 0.12 -8.87 -11.94
N GLU A 280 0.03 -8.54 -10.65
CA GLU A 280 1.07 -8.84 -9.66
C GLU A 280 0.91 -10.25 -9.08
N ASN A 281 2.04 -10.95 -8.92
CA ASN A 281 2.10 -12.24 -8.22
C ASN A 281 1.05 -13.27 -8.68
N ILE A 282 0.77 -13.31 -10.00
CA ILE A 282 -0.17 -14.28 -10.60
C ILE A 282 0.11 -15.68 -10.03
N PRO A 283 -0.88 -16.32 -9.36
CA PRO A 283 -0.66 -17.59 -8.68
C PRO A 283 -0.20 -18.68 -9.65
N ILE A 284 0.80 -19.46 -9.25
CA ILE A 284 1.33 -20.58 -10.03
C ILE A 284 0.80 -21.89 -9.43
N THR A 285 0.25 -22.75 -10.27
CA THR A 285 -0.21 -24.09 -9.90
C THR A 285 0.79 -25.16 -10.35
N ASP A 286 0.86 -26.25 -9.59
CA ASP A 286 1.57 -27.48 -9.99
C ASP A 286 0.66 -28.42 -10.81
N ILE A 287 -0.62 -28.09 -10.94
CA ILE A 287 -1.61 -28.88 -11.70
C ILE A 287 -1.38 -28.67 -13.19
N ARG A 288 -1.47 -29.75 -13.96
CA ARG A 288 -1.39 -29.72 -15.41
C ARG A 288 -2.73 -30.10 -16.03
N ASN A 289 -3.38 -29.15 -16.68
CA ASN A 289 -4.69 -29.31 -17.29
C ASN A 289 -4.56 -29.65 -18.79
N ASP A 290 -4.06 -30.83 -19.10
CA ASP A 290 -3.81 -31.30 -20.47
C ASP A 290 -5.08 -31.54 -21.31
N LYS A 291 -6.27 -31.46 -20.72
CA LYS A 291 -7.57 -31.59 -21.42
C LYS A 291 -8.30 -30.26 -21.57
N THR A 292 -7.70 -29.17 -21.13
CA THR A 292 -8.29 -27.84 -21.27
C THR A 292 -7.68 -27.14 -22.46
N PHE A 293 -8.53 -26.49 -23.26
CA PHE A 293 -8.14 -25.73 -24.43
C PHE A 293 -8.77 -24.35 -24.36
N ALA A 294 -7.99 -23.32 -24.68
CA ALA A 294 -8.42 -21.94 -24.56
C ALA A 294 -8.25 -21.20 -25.89
N VAL A 295 -9.27 -20.44 -26.28
CA VAL A 295 -9.17 -19.40 -27.30
C VAL A 295 -9.35 -18.05 -26.61
N ILE A 296 -8.40 -17.16 -26.80
CA ILE A 296 -8.40 -15.80 -26.24
C ILE A 296 -8.39 -14.84 -27.43
N ILE A 297 -9.50 -14.15 -27.66
CA ILE A 297 -9.62 -13.12 -28.68
C ILE A 297 -9.57 -11.76 -27.98
N ALA A 298 -8.58 -10.96 -28.32
CA ALA A 298 -8.38 -9.62 -27.76
C ALA A 298 -8.33 -8.60 -28.90
N ASN A 299 -9.38 -7.81 -29.06
CA ASN A 299 -9.51 -6.84 -30.14
C ASN A 299 -9.48 -5.42 -29.58
N GLU A 300 -8.43 -4.69 -29.90
CA GLU A 300 -8.21 -3.31 -29.45
C GLU A 300 -8.17 -2.34 -30.62
N ASN A 301 -7.45 -2.68 -31.70
CA ASN A 301 -7.15 -1.78 -32.80
C ASN A 301 -8.08 -2.01 -34.00
N TYR A 302 -9.26 -1.40 -33.93
CA TYR A 302 -10.28 -1.52 -34.98
C TYR A 302 -9.99 -0.62 -36.19
N GLN A 303 -10.30 -1.11 -37.40
CA GLN A 303 -10.07 -0.36 -38.65
C GLN A 303 -11.14 0.71 -38.90
N SER A 304 -12.38 0.45 -38.48
CA SER A 304 -13.55 1.25 -38.87
C SER A 304 -14.27 1.91 -37.70
N VAL A 305 -13.91 1.56 -36.47
CA VAL A 305 -14.51 2.07 -35.23
C VAL A 305 -13.42 2.44 -34.22
N ALA A 306 -13.79 3.14 -33.15
CA ALA A 306 -12.86 3.52 -32.09
C ALA A 306 -12.20 2.29 -31.46
N SER A 307 -10.95 2.43 -31.04
CA SER A 307 -10.24 1.38 -30.34
C SER A 307 -10.91 0.99 -29.01
N VAL A 308 -10.65 -0.22 -28.53
CA VAL A 308 -11.05 -0.69 -27.20
C VAL A 308 -9.81 -0.69 -26.31
N PRO A 309 -9.54 0.39 -25.56
CA PRO A 309 -8.30 0.51 -24.80
C PRO A 309 -8.12 -0.67 -23.85
N PHE A 310 -6.89 -1.19 -23.80
CA PHE A 310 -6.44 -2.25 -22.91
C PHE A 310 -6.93 -3.67 -23.20
N ALA A 311 -7.78 -3.88 -24.22
CA ALA A 311 -8.23 -5.23 -24.57
C ALA A 311 -7.06 -6.18 -24.88
N LEU A 312 -5.97 -5.69 -25.49
CA LEU A 312 -4.76 -6.51 -25.69
C LEU A 312 -4.08 -6.87 -24.37
N ASN A 313 -4.04 -5.93 -23.41
CA ASN A 313 -3.50 -6.19 -22.08
C ASN A 313 -4.33 -7.25 -21.35
N ASP A 314 -5.66 -7.14 -21.38
CA ASP A 314 -6.55 -8.13 -20.78
C ASP A 314 -6.34 -9.52 -21.37
N GLY A 315 -6.22 -9.63 -22.69
CA GLY A 315 -5.91 -10.89 -23.36
C GLY A 315 -4.57 -11.49 -22.95
N ASN A 316 -3.52 -10.66 -22.83
CA ASN A 316 -2.20 -11.11 -22.39
C ASN A 316 -2.22 -11.59 -20.94
N ILE A 317 -2.87 -10.85 -20.03
CA ILE A 317 -2.96 -11.23 -18.62
C ILE A 317 -3.83 -12.47 -18.45
N PHE A 318 -4.94 -12.58 -19.18
CA PHE A 318 -5.76 -13.79 -19.17
C PHE A 318 -4.99 -15.03 -19.69
N TYR A 319 -4.11 -14.85 -20.69
CA TYR A 319 -3.18 -15.90 -21.13
C TYR A 319 -2.25 -16.34 -19.99
N GLU A 320 -1.68 -15.40 -19.23
CA GLU A 320 -0.83 -15.70 -18.08
C GLU A 320 -1.59 -16.46 -16.97
N TYR A 321 -2.85 -16.12 -16.70
CA TYR A 321 -3.68 -16.91 -15.77
C TYR A 321 -3.99 -18.30 -16.31
N CYS A 322 -4.24 -18.44 -17.61
CA CYS A 322 -4.45 -19.75 -18.24
C CYS A 322 -3.22 -20.66 -18.10
N THR A 323 -2.02 -20.11 -18.30
CA THR A 323 -0.77 -20.88 -18.19
C THR A 323 -0.37 -21.14 -16.74
N LYS A 324 -0.27 -20.08 -15.92
CA LYS A 324 0.28 -20.15 -14.55
C LYS A 324 -0.72 -20.68 -13.54
N THR A 325 -1.94 -20.16 -13.54
CA THR A 325 -2.93 -20.44 -12.49
C THR A 325 -3.79 -21.64 -12.83
N LEU A 326 -4.23 -21.74 -14.09
CA LEU A 326 -5.04 -22.86 -14.58
C LEU A 326 -4.19 -24.02 -15.10
N GLY A 327 -2.87 -23.86 -15.24
CA GLY A 327 -1.97 -24.96 -15.60
C GLY A 327 -2.24 -25.53 -17.00
N ILE A 328 -2.79 -24.72 -17.91
CA ILE A 328 -3.11 -25.14 -19.27
C ILE A 328 -1.80 -25.12 -20.09
N PRO A 329 -1.44 -26.21 -20.80
CA PRO A 329 -0.26 -26.20 -21.66
C PRO A 329 -0.35 -25.09 -22.70
N GLU A 330 0.71 -24.30 -22.89
CA GLU A 330 0.74 -23.17 -23.84
C GLU A 330 0.26 -23.56 -25.25
N LYS A 331 0.64 -24.76 -25.71
CA LYS A 331 0.21 -25.32 -27.01
C LYS A 331 -1.32 -25.57 -27.13
N HIS A 332 -2.07 -25.50 -26.04
CA HIS A 332 -3.53 -25.63 -26.00
C HIS A 332 -4.23 -24.27 -25.87
N ILE A 333 -3.47 -23.17 -25.86
CA ILE A 333 -3.98 -21.81 -25.76
C ILE A 333 -3.68 -21.07 -27.06
N HIS A 334 -4.71 -20.56 -27.71
CA HIS A 334 -4.57 -19.66 -28.84
C HIS A 334 -4.94 -18.24 -28.41
N LEU A 335 -3.93 -17.39 -28.23
CA LEU A 335 -4.10 -15.95 -28.09
C LEU A 335 -4.07 -15.29 -29.47
N VAL A 336 -5.17 -14.65 -29.86
CA VAL A 336 -5.31 -13.93 -31.12
C VAL A 336 -5.63 -12.48 -30.82
N GLN A 337 -4.64 -11.63 -31.05
CA GLN A 337 -4.74 -10.18 -30.93
C GLN A 337 -5.24 -9.59 -32.25
N ASP A 338 -6.16 -8.62 -32.16
CA ASP A 338 -6.77 -7.92 -33.28
C ASP A 338 -7.29 -8.87 -34.38
N ALA A 339 -8.16 -9.80 -33.98
CA ALA A 339 -8.69 -10.86 -34.82
C ALA A 339 -9.66 -10.32 -35.88
N THR A 340 -9.37 -10.65 -37.14
CA THR A 340 -10.30 -10.49 -38.28
C THR A 340 -11.46 -11.48 -38.20
N GLY A 341 -12.53 -11.23 -38.95
CA GLY A 341 -13.71 -12.12 -38.98
C GLY A 341 -13.38 -13.54 -39.44
N ASN A 342 -12.39 -13.69 -40.33
CA ASN A 342 -11.92 -15.00 -40.77
C ASN A 342 -11.08 -15.71 -39.69
N GLN A 343 -10.23 -14.98 -38.96
CA GLN A 343 -9.47 -15.55 -37.84
C GLN A 343 -10.39 -16.00 -36.72
N LEU A 344 -11.41 -15.22 -36.37
CA LEU A 344 -12.40 -15.61 -35.34
C LEU A 344 -13.09 -16.91 -35.73
N LYS A 345 -13.59 -17.03 -36.98
CA LYS A 345 -14.17 -18.28 -37.51
C LYS A 345 -13.18 -19.45 -37.44
N ALA A 346 -11.93 -19.22 -37.82
CA ALA A 346 -10.90 -20.25 -37.79
C ALA A 346 -10.63 -20.76 -36.37
N GLN A 347 -10.68 -19.91 -35.34
CA GLN A 347 -10.53 -20.36 -33.95
C GLN A 347 -11.72 -21.20 -33.46
N VAL A 348 -12.94 -20.85 -33.87
CA VAL A 348 -14.12 -21.69 -33.56
C VAL A 348 -14.00 -23.05 -34.23
N SER A 349 -13.63 -23.10 -35.52
CA SER A 349 -13.42 -24.38 -36.22
C SER A 349 -12.24 -25.19 -35.67
N TRP A 350 -11.21 -24.53 -35.13
CA TRP A 350 -10.13 -25.21 -34.44
C TRP A 350 -10.65 -25.91 -33.17
N LEU A 351 -11.47 -25.23 -32.37
CA LEU A 351 -12.13 -25.85 -31.21
C LEU A 351 -13.01 -27.04 -31.62
N GLU A 352 -13.78 -26.93 -32.72
CA GLU A 352 -14.58 -28.05 -33.25
C GLU A 352 -13.69 -29.27 -33.50
N THR A 353 -12.58 -29.07 -34.22
CA THR A 353 -11.60 -30.13 -34.53
C THR A 353 -10.98 -30.74 -33.28
N ILE A 354 -10.65 -29.93 -32.27
CA ILE A 354 -10.09 -30.41 -31.01
C ILE A 354 -11.10 -31.31 -30.28
N THR A 355 -12.37 -30.92 -30.25
CA THR A 355 -13.42 -31.67 -29.53
C THR A 355 -13.80 -32.98 -30.22
N GLU A 356 -13.49 -33.14 -31.51
CA GLU A 356 -13.59 -34.44 -32.19
C GLU A 356 -12.49 -35.43 -31.76
N VAL A 357 -11.34 -34.92 -31.33
CA VAL A 357 -10.18 -35.72 -30.89
C VAL A 357 -10.21 -35.99 -29.38
N TYR A 358 -10.70 -35.04 -28.60
CA TYR A 358 -10.74 -35.08 -27.13
C TYR A 358 -12.19 -35.07 -26.62
N GLU A 359 -12.78 -36.25 -26.45
CA GLU A 359 -14.21 -36.43 -26.07
C GLU A 359 -14.60 -35.80 -24.71
N ASP A 360 -13.65 -35.49 -23.84
CA ASP A 360 -13.86 -34.85 -22.53
C ASP A 360 -13.08 -33.53 -22.38
N ALA A 361 -12.87 -32.80 -23.48
CA ALA A 361 -12.20 -31.51 -23.44
C ALA A 361 -12.98 -30.46 -22.63
N HIS A 362 -12.25 -29.64 -21.90
CA HIS A 362 -12.75 -28.42 -21.27
C HIS A 362 -12.40 -27.22 -22.16
N ILE A 363 -13.39 -26.43 -22.55
CA ILE A 363 -13.17 -25.29 -23.42
C ILE A 363 -13.29 -23.98 -22.64
N ILE A 364 -12.30 -23.10 -22.82
CA ILE A 364 -12.36 -21.71 -22.37
C ILE A 364 -12.37 -20.81 -23.60
N PHE A 365 -13.36 -19.93 -23.71
CA PHE A 365 -13.40 -18.92 -24.75
C PHE A 365 -13.43 -17.54 -24.10
N TYR A 366 -12.39 -16.75 -24.30
CA TYR A 366 -12.29 -15.38 -23.82
C TYR A 366 -12.41 -14.42 -24.99
N TYR A 367 -13.25 -13.40 -24.85
CA TYR A 367 -13.36 -12.31 -25.81
C TYR A 367 -13.34 -10.96 -25.10
N ALA A 368 -12.39 -10.11 -25.49
CA ALA A 368 -12.36 -8.68 -25.15
C ALA A 368 -12.46 -7.84 -26.43
N GLY A 369 -13.43 -6.94 -26.50
CA GLY A 369 -13.63 -6.08 -27.67
C GLY A 369 -15.03 -5.50 -27.81
N HIS A 370 -15.35 -4.98 -28.99
CA HIS A 370 -16.68 -4.44 -29.29
C HIS A 370 -17.72 -5.54 -29.50
N GLY A 371 -18.82 -5.43 -28.75
CA GLY A 371 -20.09 -6.03 -29.12
C GLY A 371 -20.97 -5.00 -29.83
N ILE A 372 -21.77 -5.45 -30.79
CA ILE A 372 -22.77 -4.59 -31.43
C ILE A 372 -24.15 -5.27 -31.45
N PRO A 373 -25.24 -4.54 -31.16
CA PRO A 373 -26.58 -5.03 -31.38
C PRO A 373 -27.04 -4.73 -32.82
N ASP A 374 -27.74 -5.68 -33.44
CA ASP A 374 -28.58 -5.37 -34.60
C ASP A 374 -29.78 -4.52 -34.15
N GLU A 375 -29.94 -3.31 -34.72
CA GLU A 375 -31.03 -2.40 -34.37
C GLU A 375 -32.42 -3.01 -34.62
N SER A 376 -32.55 -3.88 -35.62
CA SER A 376 -33.83 -4.44 -36.04
C SER A 376 -34.25 -5.66 -35.21
N SER A 377 -33.38 -6.66 -35.09
CA SER A 377 -33.66 -7.91 -34.37
C SER A 377 -33.29 -7.87 -32.88
N ARG A 378 -32.47 -6.89 -32.47
CA ARG A 378 -31.81 -6.81 -31.16
C ARG A 378 -30.87 -7.98 -30.88
N THR A 379 -30.36 -8.63 -31.91
CA THR A 379 -29.40 -9.74 -31.76
C THR A 379 -27.99 -9.19 -31.52
N ALA A 380 -27.25 -9.78 -30.59
CA ALA A 380 -25.86 -9.44 -30.30
C ALA A 380 -24.86 -10.08 -31.28
N TYR A 381 -23.83 -9.32 -31.65
CA TYR A 381 -22.72 -9.75 -32.49
C TYR A 381 -21.40 -9.32 -31.85
N LEU A 382 -20.37 -10.16 -31.98
CA LEU A 382 -18.98 -9.79 -31.72
C LEU A 382 -18.44 -9.08 -32.96
N LEU A 383 -17.77 -7.95 -32.79
CA LEU A 383 -17.19 -7.19 -33.89
C LEU A 383 -15.71 -7.57 -34.06
N PRO A 384 -15.31 -8.17 -35.19
CA PRO A 384 -13.91 -8.34 -35.54
C PRO A 384 -13.23 -7.00 -35.87
N VAL A 385 -11.90 -6.92 -35.87
CA VAL A 385 -11.21 -5.63 -36.11
C VAL A 385 -11.39 -5.07 -37.52
N ASP A 386 -11.68 -5.93 -38.50
CA ASP A 386 -12.05 -5.60 -39.88
C ASP A 386 -13.57 -5.48 -40.08
N GLY A 387 -14.36 -5.62 -39.01
CA GLY A 387 -15.81 -5.46 -39.03
C GLY A 387 -16.22 -4.02 -39.28
N ILE A 388 -17.44 -3.82 -39.80
CA ILE A 388 -18.05 -2.53 -40.09
C ILE A 388 -19.31 -2.42 -39.24
N SER A 389 -19.34 -1.51 -38.26
CA SER A 389 -20.45 -1.45 -37.29
C SER A 389 -21.82 -1.14 -37.90
N THR A 390 -21.86 -0.47 -39.06
CA THR A 390 -23.09 -0.18 -39.81
C THR A 390 -23.54 -1.33 -40.71
N ASP A 391 -22.70 -2.34 -40.93
CA ASP A 391 -23.02 -3.56 -41.69
C ASP A 391 -22.89 -4.79 -40.79
N ILE A 392 -24.00 -5.16 -40.16
CA ILE A 392 -24.09 -6.28 -39.21
C ILE A 392 -23.64 -7.62 -39.80
N SER A 393 -23.63 -7.77 -41.13
CA SER A 393 -23.17 -9.00 -41.80
C SER A 393 -21.67 -9.26 -41.62
N THR A 394 -20.91 -8.21 -41.30
CA THR A 394 -19.47 -8.28 -40.99
C THR A 394 -19.19 -8.69 -39.54
N GLY A 395 -20.19 -8.62 -38.67
CA GLY A 395 -20.11 -9.11 -37.29
C GLY A 395 -20.25 -10.62 -37.18
N TYR A 396 -19.74 -11.19 -36.10
CA TYR A 396 -19.93 -12.61 -35.77
C TYR A 396 -21.09 -12.77 -34.80
N LYS A 397 -22.18 -13.39 -35.26
CA LYS A 397 -23.42 -13.53 -34.47
C LYS A 397 -23.17 -14.32 -33.19
N LEU A 398 -23.51 -13.75 -32.03
CA LEU A 398 -23.24 -14.39 -30.74
C LEU A 398 -24.01 -15.71 -30.56
N ASP A 399 -25.25 -15.78 -31.05
CA ASP A 399 -26.02 -17.03 -31.06
C ASP A 399 -25.32 -18.16 -31.84
N ASN A 400 -24.59 -17.82 -32.92
CA ASN A 400 -23.85 -18.82 -33.68
C ASN A 400 -22.65 -19.31 -32.87
N LEU A 401 -21.96 -18.43 -32.13
CA LEU A 401 -20.90 -18.84 -31.21
C LEU A 401 -21.43 -19.85 -30.20
N TYR A 402 -22.53 -19.51 -29.52
CA TYR A 402 -23.11 -20.35 -28.48
C TYR A 402 -23.64 -21.67 -29.03
N ALA A 403 -24.25 -21.66 -30.22
CA ALA A 403 -24.71 -22.88 -30.87
C ALA A 403 -23.54 -23.78 -31.29
N SER A 404 -22.50 -23.22 -31.92
CA SER A 404 -21.30 -23.98 -32.31
C SER A 404 -20.63 -24.61 -31.09
N LEU A 405 -20.34 -23.82 -30.05
CA LEU A 405 -19.67 -24.31 -28.86
C LEU A 405 -20.56 -25.28 -28.05
N GLY A 406 -21.87 -25.03 -27.96
CA GLY A 406 -22.81 -25.86 -27.21
C GLY A 406 -23.13 -27.21 -27.85
N GLN A 407 -22.85 -27.38 -29.15
CA GLN A 407 -23.01 -28.64 -29.88
C GLN A 407 -21.76 -29.52 -29.86
N MET A 408 -20.60 -28.97 -29.45
CA MET A 408 -19.36 -29.72 -29.34
C MET A 408 -19.43 -30.78 -28.24
N HIS A 409 -18.77 -31.91 -28.47
CA HIS A 409 -18.61 -32.97 -27.48
C HIS A 409 -17.55 -32.54 -26.46
N THR A 410 -17.98 -31.87 -25.39
CA THR A 410 -17.11 -31.29 -24.37
C THR A 410 -17.57 -31.68 -22.98
N ALA A 411 -16.64 -31.71 -22.02
CA ALA A 411 -16.96 -31.84 -20.61
C ALA A 411 -17.65 -30.58 -20.08
N ASN A 412 -17.14 -29.39 -20.44
CA ASN A 412 -17.82 -28.11 -20.25
C ASN A 412 -17.23 -27.02 -21.15
N VAL A 413 -18.00 -25.95 -21.34
CA VAL A 413 -17.58 -24.72 -22.00
C VAL A 413 -17.72 -23.55 -21.03
N THR A 414 -16.65 -22.81 -20.81
CA THR A 414 -16.66 -21.56 -20.04
C THR A 414 -16.35 -20.39 -20.97
N ILE A 415 -17.23 -19.41 -21.01
CA ILE A 415 -17.06 -18.22 -21.83
C ILE A 415 -16.91 -16.99 -20.93
N PHE A 416 -15.91 -16.18 -21.20
CA PHE A 416 -15.71 -14.86 -20.62
C PHE A 416 -15.90 -13.82 -21.71
N MET A 417 -16.88 -12.96 -21.51
CA MET A 417 -17.34 -11.98 -22.49
C MET A 417 -17.16 -10.57 -21.95
N ASP A 418 -16.03 -9.96 -22.27
CA ASP A 418 -15.78 -8.55 -22.02
C ASP A 418 -16.11 -7.71 -23.26
N ALA A 419 -17.42 -7.50 -23.44
CA ALA A 419 -17.96 -6.73 -24.54
C ALA A 419 -19.27 -6.04 -24.14
N CYS A 420 -19.47 -4.82 -24.61
CA CYS A 420 -20.74 -4.11 -24.47
C CYS A 420 -21.68 -4.50 -25.62
N PHE A 421 -22.95 -4.79 -25.35
CA PHE A 421 -23.96 -5.06 -26.39
C PHE A 421 -25.09 -4.03 -26.44
N SER A 422 -24.94 -2.92 -25.71
CA SER A 422 -25.94 -1.87 -25.55
C SER A 422 -25.99 -0.87 -26.72
N GLY A 423 -25.00 -0.90 -27.63
CA GLY A 423 -24.84 0.09 -28.69
C GLY A 423 -24.62 1.54 -28.18
N SER A 424 -24.36 1.70 -26.88
CA SER A 424 -24.09 2.99 -26.22
C SER A 424 -22.62 3.38 -26.30
N LYS A 425 -22.36 4.67 -26.11
CA LYS A 425 -21.03 5.28 -26.19
C LYS A 425 -20.11 4.73 -25.09
N ARG A 426 -19.07 3.97 -25.47
CA ARG A 426 -17.76 4.10 -24.81
C ARG A 426 -17.15 5.42 -25.34
N GLU A 427 -16.55 6.22 -24.47
CA GLU A 427 -16.19 7.63 -24.72
C GLU A 427 -15.57 7.89 -26.13
N GLU A 428 -16.00 8.99 -26.76
CA GLU A 428 -15.57 9.50 -28.08
C GLU A 428 -15.66 8.56 -29.29
N GLY A 429 -16.80 7.88 -29.47
CA GLY A 429 -17.13 7.28 -30.77
C GLY A 429 -18.53 6.69 -30.78
N MET A 430 -19.36 7.03 -31.77
CA MET A 430 -20.68 6.40 -31.92
C MET A 430 -20.51 5.03 -32.58
N LEU A 431 -20.76 3.96 -31.83
CA LEU A 431 -20.64 2.59 -32.35
C LEU A 431 -21.89 2.12 -33.11
N ALA A 432 -23.07 2.71 -32.92
CA ALA A 432 -24.26 2.29 -33.68
C ALA A 432 -25.41 3.32 -33.76
N SER A 433 -25.75 4.05 -32.69
CA SER A 433 -27.00 4.83 -32.70
C SER A 433 -26.84 6.23 -33.28
N ALA A 434 -27.29 6.46 -34.52
CA ALA A 434 -27.53 7.81 -35.07
C ALA A 434 -28.53 8.64 -34.22
N ARG A 435 -29.20 8.02 -33.23
CA ARG A 435 -30.26 8.60 -32.41
C ARG A 435 -29.93 8.75 -30.92
N GLY A 436 -28.73 8.35 -30.48
CA GLY A 436 -28.28 8.54 -29.09
C GLY A 436 -29.08 7.76 -28.02
N VAL A 437 -29.76 6.67 -28.39
CA VAL A 437 -30.53 5.83 -27.45
C VAL A 437 -29.83 4.47 -27.33
N ALA A 438 -29.51 4.06 -26.10
CA ALA A 438 -28.98 2.72 -25.80
C ALA A 438 -30.01 1.65 -26.19
N LEU A 439 -29.60 0.69 -27.01
CA LEU A 439 -30.42 -0.43 -27.45
C LEU A 439 -30.12 -1.65 -26.57
N LYS A 440 -31.14 -2.15 -25.88
CA LYS A 440 -31.01 -3.40 -25.12
C LYS A 440 -30.98 -4.59 -26.07
N ALA A 441 -29.79 -5.20 -26.26
CA ALA A 441 -29.68 -6.47 -26.95
C ALA A 441 -30.45 -7.57 -26.19
N LYS A 442 -30.97 -8.55 -26.94
CA LYS A 442 -31.40 -9.81 -26.36
C LYS A 442 -30.14 -10.58 -25.97
N ASN A 443 -30.06 -11.01 -24.72
CA ASN A 443 -29.00 -11.91 -24.28
C ASN A 443 -29.08 -13.20 -25.11
N GLY A 444 -27.98 -13.60 -25.74
CA GLY A 444 -27.87 -14.95 -26.31
C GLY A 444 -28.07 -15.97 -25.19
N VAL A 445 -28.76 -17.07 -25.48
CA VAL A 445 -29.05 -18.10 -24.47
C VAL A 445 -27.94 -19.16 -24.55
N PRO A 446 -27.16 -19.37 -23.47
CA PRO A 446 -26.17 -20.45 -23.42
C PRO A 446 -26.82 -21.81 -23.70
N GLN A 447 -26.11 -22.67 -24.43
CA GLN A 447 -26.59 -24.00 -24.80
C GLN A 447 -25.65 -25.09 -24.31
N GLY A 448 -26.17 -26.28 -24.02
CA GLY A 448 -25.37 -27.42 -23.56
C GLY A 448 -24.81 -27.21 -22.16
N ASN A 449 -23.60 -27.73 -21.89
CA ASN A 449 -22.91 -27.58 -20.61
C ASN A 449 -22.02 -26.33 -20.58
N MET A 450 -22.65 -25.17 -20.74
CA MET A 450 -21.98 -23.88 -20.90
C MET A 450 -22.25 -22.93 -19.73
N VAL A 451 -21.21 -22.24 -19.28
CA VAL A 451 -21.31 -21.08 -18.38
C VAL A 451 -20.75 -19.84 -19.09
N VAL A 452 -21.46 -18.73 -19.00
CA VAL A 452 -21.04 -17.44 -19.58
C VAL A 452 -20.94 -16.39 -18.49
N PHE A 453 -19.76 -15.81 -18.34
CA PHE A 453 -19.50 -14.60 -17.56
C PHE A 453 -19.47 -13.42 -18.52
N SER A 454 -20.22 -12.36 -18.22
CA SER A 454 -20.25 -11.16 -19.06
C SER A 454 -19.99 -9.92 -18.22
N ALA A 455 -19.18 -9.01 -18.74
CA ALA A 455 -18.79 -7.77 -18.07
C ALA A 455 -19.96 -6.78 -17.87
N ALA A 456 -21.03 -6.87 -18.68
CA ALA A 456 -22.17 -5.97 -18.61
C ALA A 456 -23.49 -6.66 -19.00
N GLN A 457 -24.61 -6.25 -18.42
CA GLN A 457 -25.94 -6.77 -18.77
C GLN A 457 -26.75 -5.78 -19.61
N GLY A 458 -27.33 -6.25 -20.72
CA GLY A 458 -28.39 -5.54 -21.46
C GLY A 458 -27.98 -4.16 -21.98
N ASP A 459 -28.37 -3.11 -21.26
CA ASP A 459 -28.12 -1.69 -21.55
C ASP A 459 -26.92 -1.09 -20.78
N GLU A 460 -26.22 -1.89 -19.98
CA GLU A 460 -24.99 -1.51 -19.30
C GLU A 460 -23.79 -1.45 -20.27
N THR A 461 -22.83 -0.61 -19.93
CA THR A 461 -21.57 -0.45 -20.66
C THR A 461 -20.45 -0.90 -19.73
N ALA A 462 -19.70 -1.94 -20.09
CA ALA A 462 -18.42 -2.24 -19.47
C ALA A 462 -17.47 -1.07 -19.80
N TYR A 463 -16.73 -0.55 -18.83
CA TYR A 463 -15.84 0.59 -19.02
C TYR A 463 -14.43 0.21 -18.57
N PRO A 464 -13.39 0.63 -19.32
CA PRO A 464 -12.03 0.35 -18.91
C PRO A 464 -11.67 1.11 -17.64
N ASP A 465 -10.90 0.47 -16.77
CA ASP A 465 -10.17 1.12 -15.70
C ASP A 465 -8.84 1.64 -16.23
N LYS A 466 -8.78 2.95 -16.52
CA LYS A 466 -7.58 3.61 -17.06
C LYS A 466 -6.41 3.63 -16.08
N GLU A 467 -6.67 3.63 -14.77
CA GLU A 467 -5.60 3.61 -13.76
C GLU A 467 -4.96 2.21 -13.71
N LYS A 468 -5.78 1.17 -13.85
CA LYS A 468 -5.34 -0.22 -13.86
C LYS A 468 -4.93 -0.75 -15.23
N GLN A 469 -5.24 -0.03 -16.30
CA GLN A 469 -4.98 -0.45 -17.68
C GLN A 469 -5.64 -1.80 -18.03
N HIS A 470 -6.91 -1.94 -17.62
CA HIS A 470 -7.74 -3.12 -17.87
C HIS A 470 -9.15 -2.72 -18.34
N GLY A 471 -9.82 -3.65 -19.01
CA GLY A 471 -11.18 -3.55 -19.56
C GLY A 471 -12.33 -3.60 -18.56
#